data_AF-A0A9E3Q630-F1
#
_entry.id   AF-A0A9E3Q630-F1
#
_cell.length_a   1.000
_cell.length_b   1.000
_cell.length_c   1.000
_cell.angle_alpha   90.00
_cell.angle_beta   90.00
_cell.angle_gamma   90.00
#
_symmetry.space_group_name_H-M   'P 1'
#
loop_
_entity.id
_entity.type
_entity.pdbx_description
1 polymer ?
#
loop_
_entity_poly.entity_id
_entity_poly.type
_entity_poly.pdbx_seq_one_letter_code
_entity_poly.pdbx_strand_id
1 'polypeptide(L)'
;MTRRPLSLTQRILVLILAAGGGLALSAPAQMVNLYVGIDGRAVFPSGTYAGKDNPNFGRLTLLYAHHYRYGEFAGNHYHGIGGYSYSGPADNPTVNDTSAGNRIPEVYTALPGITLVTDTNAVWAGRLISRKHVEHYSDFRFRSVHSLASFGPGSSEHFMFYSSAGTRTNLMTDAVIALELVSKSEGLHIANAAGEPILANPGDRQVLGDGNDAGFEYLPVFWTAADATPGAYHAEFRLVDINDADGHTPFPSSGRFFLDLRVPEPATLAIARTVTLTMPLVTEGYVLEAAPNADGPWTDIPFPAGEDTLHTQTTTTKELTLPVTAERNFYRLRKTTPAVQ
;
A
#
# COMPACT_ATOMS: atom_id res chain seq x y z
N MET A 1 17.31 -21.04 77.84
CA MET A 1 16.99 -20.33 76.59
C MET A 1 17.87 -19.10 76.52
N THR A 2 18.96 -19.15 75.74
CA THR A 2 19.81 -17.99 75.48
C THR A 2 20.64 -18.30 74.23
N ARG A 3 20.39 -17.50 73.19
CA ARG A 3 20.85 -17.71 71.80
C ARG A 3 22.34 -17.35 71.66
N ARG A 4 23.06 -18.17 70.88
CA ARG A 4 24.43 -17.90 70.42
C ARG A 4 24.46 -16.71 69.44
N PRO A 5 25.49 -15.85 69.45
CA PRO A 5 25.69 -14.85 68.41
C PRO A 5 26.32 -15.48 67.15
N LEU A 6 25.79 -15.12 65.98
CA LEU A 6 26.34 -15.44 64.66
C LEU A 6 27.53 -14.53 64.35
N SER A 7 28.58 -15.12 63.77
CA SER A 7 29.85 -14.45 63.48
C SER A 7 29.84 -13.61 62.22
N LEU A 8 30.72 -12.61 62.27
CA LEU A 8 31.18 -11.62 61.32
C LEU A 8 31.47 -12.11 59.87
N THR A 9 30.46 -12.47 59.08
CA THR A 9 30.59 -12.67 57.63
C THR A 9 29.37 -12.17 56.88
N GLN A 10 29.15 -10.84 56.89
CA GLN A 10 28.23 -10.17 55.95
C GLN A 10 28.43 -8.66 56.06
N ARG A 11 29.18 -8.08 55.11
CA ARG A 11 29.15 -6.66 54.69
C ARG A 11 30.35 -6.42 53.77
N ILE A 12 30.09 -6.28 52.47
CA ILE A 12 30.77 -5.49 51.41
C ILE A 12 30.05 -5.91 50.12
N LEU A 13 29.00 -5.19 49.73
CA LEU A 13 28.97 -4.01 48.85
C LEU A 13 29.14 -4.37 47.37
N VAL A 14 28.07 -4.03 46.65
CA VAL A 14 27.78 -4.10 45.21
C VAL A 14 28.81 -3.33 44.38
N LEU A 15 29.28 -3.94 43.28
CA LEU A 15 29.57 -3.23 42.03
C LEU A 15 29.60 -4.23 40.85
N ILE A 16 28.44 -4.53 40.26
CA ILE A 16 28.37 -5.15 38.94
C ILE A 16 28.30 -4.01 37.94
N LEU A 17 29.45 -3.65 37.37
CA LEU A 17 29.53 -2.76 36.22
C LEU A 17 29.19 -3.60 34.97
N ALA A 18 27.90 -3.72 34.66
CA ALA A 18 27.45 -4.26 33.38
C ALA A 18 27.70 -3.19 32.30
N ALA A 19 28.92 -3.14 31.77
CA ALA A 19 29.22 -2.45 30.52
C ALA A 19 28.70 -3.29 29.33
N GLY A 20 27.39 -3.52 29.31
CA GLY A 20 26.65 -4.01 28.15
C GLY A 20 26.10 -2.80 27.41
N GLY A 21 26.98 -2.00 26.80
CA GLY A 21 26.58 -0.97 25.85
C GLY A 21 26.02 -1.67 24.63
N GLY A 22 24.72 -1.99 24.67
CA GLY A 22 23.96 -2.34 23.50
C GLY A 22 24.06 -1.16 22.54
N LEU A 23 24.87 -1.31 21.49
CA LEU A 23 24.70 -0.53 20.29
C LEU A 23 23.31 -0.87 19.78
N ALA A 24 22.31 -0.08 20.19
CA ALA A 24 21.06 0.01 19.46
C ALA A 24 21.45 0.50 18.07
N LEU A 25 21.59 -0.44 17.14
CA LEU A 25 21.66 -0.12 15.72
C LEU A 25 20.38 0.67 15.44
N SER A 26 20.52 1.99 15.33
CA SER A 26 19.47 2.85 14.82
C SER A 26 19.18 2.33 13.42
N ALA A 27 18.10 1.56 13.27
CA ALA A 27 17.55 1.31 11.96
C ALA A 27 17.38 2.68 11.29
N PRO A 28 17.84 2.89 10.04
CA PRO A 28 17.56 4.15 9.37
C PRO A 28 16.05 4.35 9.45
N ALA A 29 15.61 5.48 10.01
CA ALA A 29 14.18 5.76 10.14
C ALA A 29 13.63 5.94 8.72
N GLN A 30 13.25 4.83 8.11
CA GLN A 30 12.69 4.81 6.77
C GLN A 30 11.39 5.61 6.82
N MET A 31 11.24 6.59 5.95
CA MET A 31 9.95 7.26 5.78
C MET A 31 8.86 6.21 5.52
N VAL A 32 7.73 6.38 6.17
CA VAL A 32 6.51 5.58 5.96
C VAL A 32 5.52 6.36 5.09
N ASN A 33 4.40 5.74 4.71
CA ASN A 33 3.40 6.41 3.89
C ASN A 33 2.39 7.21 4.72
N LEU A 34 2.11 6.80 5.97
CA LEU A 34 1.04 7.41 6.77
C LEU A 34 1.62 8.12 8.00
N TYR A 35 1.27 9.39 8.14
CA TYR A 35 1.63 10.20 9.30
C TYR A 35 0.42 10.82 9.97
N VAL A 36 0.55 11.08 11.26
CA VAL A 36 -0.40 11.87 12.05
C VAL A 36 0.24 13.21 12.43
N GLY A 37 -0.50 14.29 12.22
CA GLY A 37 -0.13 15.63 12.65
C GLY A 37 -1.36 16.52 12.84
N ILE A 38 -1.14 17.78 13.20
CA ILE A 38 -2.19 18.80 13.33
C ILE A 38 -2.13 19.78 12.16
N ASP A 39 -3.27 20.28 11.68
CA ASP A 39 -3.29 21.42 10.76
C ASP A 39 -3.09 22.75 11.50
N GLY A 40 -1.94 23.38 11.31
CA GLY A 40 -1.63 24.71 11.84
C GLY A 40 -2.16 25.88 11.01
N ARG A 41 -2.83 25.64 9.88
CA ARG A 41 -3.35 26.72 9.02
C ARG A 41 -4.70 27.20 9.51
N ALA A 42 -4.78 28.43 10.01
CA ALA A 42 -6.01 29.02 10.54
C ALA A 42 -7.05 29.40 9.46
N VAL A 43 -6.59 29.93 8.33
CA VAL A 43 -7.46 30.39 7.22
C VAL A 43 -6.94 29.90 5.89
N PHE A 44 -7.82 29.77 4.90
CA PHE A 44 -7.40 29.45 3.54
C PHE A 44 -6.74 30.66 2.85
N PRO A 45 -5.50 30.56 2.38
CA PRO A 45 -4.81 31.68 1.74
C PRO A 45 -5.30 31.94 0.31
N SER A 46 -5.93 30.96 -0.33
CA SER A 46 -6.33 31.01 -1.75
C SER A 46 -7.46 30.03 -2.05
N GLY A 47 -8.03 30.12 -3.26
CA GLY A 47 -9.08 29.23 -3.76
C GLY A 47 -10.50 29.73 -3.46
N THR A 48 -11.50 28.90 -3.75
CA THR A 48 -12.93 29.26 -3.61
C THR A 48 -13.32 29.74 -2.21
N TYR A 49 -12.66 29.24 -1.17
CA TYR A 49 -12.91 29.58 0.23
C TYR A 49 -11.82 30.48 0.84
N ALA A 50 -11.07 31.23 0.00
CA ALA A 50 -10.03 32.13 0.48
C ALA A 50 -10.56 33.10 1.55
N GLY A 51 -9.79 33.28 2.62
CA GLY A 51 -10.15 34.14 3.75
C GLY A 51 -11.16 33.54 4.74
N LYS A 52 -11.71 32.34 4.48
CA LYS A 52 -12.53 31.61 5.44
C LYS A 52 -11.65 30.82 6.41
N ASP A 53 -12.18 30.58 7.61
CA ASP A 53 -11.57 29.71 8.61
C ASP A 53 -11.35 28.31 8.03
N ASN A 54 -10.21 27.71 8.31
CA ASN A 54 -9.95 26.32 7.94
C ASN A 54 -10.63 25.41 8.97
N PRO A 55 -11.61 24.56 8.57
CA PRO A 55 -12.29 23.66 9.51
C PRO A 55 -11.34 22.63 10.12
N ASN A 56 -10.14 22.44 9.56
CA ASN A 56 -9.10 21.56 10.08
C ASN A 56 -8.16 22.23 11.08
N PHE A 57 -8.21 23.54 11.27
CA PHE A 57 -7.27 24.24 12.15
C PHE A 57 -7.30 23.65 13.57
N GLY A 58 -6.13 23.28 14.08
CA GLY A 58 -5.96 22.67 15.41
C GLY A 58 -6.44 21.22 15.51
N ARG A 59 -6.95 20.61 14.44
CA ARG A 59 -7.44 19.21 14.44
C ARG A 59 -6.35 18.23 14.07
N LEU A 60 -6.47 17.00 14.59
CA LEU A 60 -5.72 15.87 14.08
C LEU A 60 -6.01 15.64 12.59
N THR A 61 -5.03 15.19 11.83
CA THR A 61 -5.16 14.91 10.40
C THR A 61 -4.30 13.71 10.02
N LEU A 62 -4.88 12.76 9.28
CA LEU A 62 -4.10 11.73 8.58
C LEU A 62 -3.43 12.35 7.35
N LEU A 63 -2.14 12.13 7.22
CA LEU A 63 -1.30 12.63 6.14
C LEU A 63 -0.71 11.47 5.36
N TYR A 64 -0.94 11.45 4.05
CA TYR A 64 -0.22 10.57 3.14
C TYR A 64 1.06 11.25 2.65
N ALA A 65 2.19 10.56 2.73
CA ALA A 65 3.50 11.10 2.41
C ALA A 65 3.96 10.69 1.01
N HIS A 66 3.93 11.63 0.07
CA HIS A 66 4.62 11.47 -1.21
C HIS A 66 6.10 11.76 -1.04
N HIS A 67 6.91 10.71 -1.04
CA HIS A 67 8.36 10.81 -0.98
C HIS A 67 8.98 10.47 -2.34
N TYR A 68 9.92 11.31 -2.78
CA TYR A 68 10.61 11.21 -4.05
C TYR A 68 12.06 10.74 -3.84
N ARG A 69 12.66 10.27 -4.94
CA ARG A 69 14.02 9.74 -4.98
C ARG A 69 15.08 10.80 -4.68
N TYR A 70 16.30 10.33 -4.43
CA TYR A 70 17.47 11.19 -4.22
C TYR A 70 17.62 12.24 -5.32
N GLY A 71 17.81 13.50 -4.94
CA GLY A 71 17.89 14.65 -5.84
C GLY A 71 16.56 15.34 -6.15
N GLU A 72 15.42 14.76 -5.75
CA GLU A 72 14.08 15.31 -5.99
C GLU A 72 13.33 15.64 -4.69
N PHE A 73 14.03 15.74 -3.57
CA PHE A 73 13.43 15.88 -2.24
C PHE A 73 12.56 17.13 -2.05
N ALA A 74 12.79 18.19 -2.83
CA ALA A 74 11.95 19.38 -2.80
C ALA A 74 10.49 19.09 -3.22
N GLY A 75 10.25 17.97 -3.91
CA GLY A 75 8.91 17.48 -4.23
C GLY A 75 8.22 16.75 -3.08
N ASN A 76 8.92 16.39 -2.00
CA ASN A 76 8.34 15.68 -0.86
C ASN A 76 7.23 16.51 -0.20
N HIS A 77 6.04 15.93 -0.06
CA HIS A 77 4.93 16.62 0.58
C HIS A 77 3.90 15.66 1.16
N TYR A 78 3.07 16.21 2.04
CA TYR A 78 1.88 15.56 2.54
C TYR A 78 0.64 15.89 1.72
N HIS A 79 -0.19 14.87 1.51
CA HIS A 79 -1.60 15.04 1.20
C HIS A 79 -2.44 14.75 2.45
N GLY A 80 -3.36 15.67 2.77
CA GLY A 80 -4.30 15.49 3.88
C GLY A 80 -5.43 14.57 3.46
N ILE A 81 -5.53 13.40 4.09
CA ILE A 81 -6.56 12.39 3.80
C ILE A 81 -7.67 12.42 4.84
N GLY A 82 -7.37 12.69 6.11
CA GLY A 82 -8.37 12.70 7.19
C GLY A 82 -8.97 14.07 7.46
N GLY A 83 -9.18 14.91 6.44
CA GLY A 83 -9.57 16.32 6.62
C GLY A 83 -11.07 16.58 6.52
N TYR A 84 -11.55 17.57 7.26
CA TYR A 84 -12.82 18.26 6.98
C TYR A 84 -12.69 19.06 5.68
N SER A 85 -13.80 19.22 4.97
CA SER A 85 -13.86 19.98 3.72
C SER A 85 -15.05 20.93 3.70
N TYR A 86 -14.94 22.01 2.93
CA TYR A 86 -16.08 22.85 2.60
C TYR A 86 -16.75 22.36 1.32
N SER A 87 -18.07 22.49 1.26
CA SER A 87 -18.87 22.36 0.04
C SER A 87 -19.90 23.49 -0.07
N GLY A 88 -20.42 23.70 -1.28
CA GLY A 88 -21.44 24.73 -1.55
C GLY A 88 -20.86 26.15 -1.71
N PRO A 89 -21.72 27.19 -1.72
CA PRO A 89 -21.31 28.58 -1.96
C PRO A 89 -20.32 29.12 -0.92
N ALA A 90 -19.36 29.94 -1.34
CA ALA A 90 -18.31 30.47 -0.47
C ALA A 90 -18.84 31.36 0.67
N ASP A 91 -19.96 32.07 0.47
CA ASP A 91 -20.53 32.95 1.48
C ASP A 91 -21.26 32.19 2.59
N ASN A 92 -21.67 30.95 2.34
CA ASN A 92 -22.32 30.07 3.31
C ASN A 92 -21.95 28.59 3.06
N PRO A 93 -20.69 28.21 3.34
CA PRO A 93 -20.22 26.87 3.05
C PRO A 93 -20.74 25.87 4.08
N THR A 94 -20.94 24.63 3.65
CA THR A 94 -21.20 23.50 4.56
C THR A 94 -19.87 22.85 4.92
N VAL A 95 -19.63 22.61 6.21
CA VAL A 95 -18.49 21.83 6.69
C VAL A 95 -18.86 20.35 6.65
N ASN A 96 -18.11 19.55 5.88
CA ASN A 96 -18.24 18.11 5.82
C ASN A 96 -17.07 17.48 6.56
N ASP A 97 -17.35 16.43 7.32
CA ASP A 97 -16.34 15.67 8.04
C ASP A 97 -15.60 14.65 7.17
N THR A 98 -15.97 14.55 5.89
CA THR A 98 -15.27 13.73 4.90
C THR A 98 -15.43 14.29 3.50
N SER A 99 -14.74 13.70 2.54
CA SER A 99 -14.85 14.02 1.12
C SER A 99 -14.51 12.78 0.28
N ALA A 100 -14.81 12.82 -1.02
CA ALA A 100 -14.41 11.74 -1.92
C ALA A 100 -12.88 11.52 -1.94
N GLY A 101 -12.09 12.57 -1.67
CA GLY A 101 -10.62 12.49 -1.63
C GLY A 101 -10.04 11.92 -0.33
N ASN A 102 -10.84 11.69 0.71
CA ASN A 102 -10.38 11.19 2.00
C ASN A 102 -10.15 9.68 1.99
N ARG A 103 -9.44 9.17 0.99
CA ARG A 103 -9.22 7.73 0.81
C ARG A 103 -7.84 7.41 0.27
N ILE A 104 -7.38 6.23 0.66
CA ILE A 104 -6.16 5.60 0.15
C ILE A 104 -6.55 4.30 -0.54
N PRO A 105 -6.23 4.10 -1.83
CA PRO A 105 -5.45 5.00 -2.70
C PRO A 105 -6.18 6.29 -3.04
N GLU A 106 -5.41 7.32 -3.40
CA GLU A 106 -5.96 8.63 -3.69
C GLU A 106 -6.72 8.63 -5.02
N VAL A 107 -7.93 9.22 -5.03
CA VAL A 107 -8.89 9.10 -6.14
C VAL A 107 -8.33 9.53 -7.48
N TYR A 108 -7.50 10.57 -7.52
CA TYR A 108 -6.94 11.09 -8.77
C TYR A 108 -6.07 10.06 -9.52
N THR A 109 -5.57 9.05 -8.80
CA THR A 109 -4.77 7.97 -9.42
C THR A 109 -5.62 6.96 -10.17
N ALA A 110 -6.94 6.91 -9.92
CA ALA A 110 -7.86 5.89 -10.40
C ALA A 110 -7.38 4.44 -10.12
N LEU A 111 -6.48 4.26 -9.15
CA LEU A 111 -6.01 2.95 -8.74
C LEU A 111 -7.11 2.23 -7.94
N PRO A 112 -7.25 0.91 -8.11
CA PRO A 112 -8.10 0.09 -7.26
C PRO A 112 -7.52 0.00 -5.85
N GLY A 113 -8.30 -0.50 -4.88
CA GLY A 113 -7.84 -0.73 -3.51
C GLY A 113 -6.57 -1.58 -3.42
N ILE A 114 -5.83 -1.46 -2.32
CA ILE A 114 -4.56 -2.17 -2.11
C ILE A 114 -4.82 -3.69 -2.08
N THR A 115 -4.04 -4.44 -2.84
CA THR A 115 -4.18 -5.90 -2.92
C THR A 115 -3.79 -6.56 -1.61
N LEU A 116 -4.72 -7.33 -1.04
CA LEU A 116 -4.42 -8.28 0.03
C LEU A 116 -3.68 -9.49 -0.54
N VAL A 117 -2.57 -9.86 0.08
CA VAL A 117 -1.64 -10.87 -0.43
C VAL A 117 -1.45 -11.99 0.58
N THR A 118 -0.98 -13.13 0.11
CA THR A 118 -0.55 -14.22 1.00
C THR A 118 0.73 -13.83 1.75
N ASP A 119 0.93 -14.49 2.89
CA ASP A 119 2.13 -14.40 3.71
C ASP A 119 2.65 -15.79 4.08
N THR A 120 3.93 -15.87 4.42
CA THR A 120 4.61 -17.12 4.82
C THR A 120 4.61 -17.35 6.32
N ASN A 121 4.29 -16.32 7.11
CA ASN A 121 4.16 -16.41 8.55
C ASN A 121 2.94 -17.26 8.93
N ALA A 122 3.15 -18.27 9.79
CA ALA A 122 2.13 -19.21 10.24
C ALA A 122 0.91 -18.54 10.91
N VAL A 123 1.09 -17.36 11.52
CA VAL A 123 -0.01 -16.56 12.10
C VAL A 123 -1.08 -16.21 11.05
N TRP A 124 -0.67 -16.07 9.79
CA TRP A 124 -1.52 -15.66 8.67
C TRP A 124 -1.85 -16.82 7.72
N ALA A 125 -1.61 -18.07 8.13
CA ALA A 125 -1.97 -19.24 7.33
C ALA A 125 -3.48 -19.23 7.00
N GLY A 126 -3.81 -19.41 5.72
CA GLY A 126 -5.19 -19.39 5.22
C GLY A 126 -5.83 -18.01 5.17
N ARG A 127 -5.03 -16.92 5.20
CA ARG A 127 -5.51 -15.54 5.10
C ARG A 127 -4.84 -14.78 3.96
N LEU A 128 -5.54 -13.77 3.44
CA LEU A 128 -4.94 -12.69 2.65
C LEU A 128 -4.78 -11.49 3.56
N ILE A 129 -3.62 -10.83 3.52
CA ILE A 129 -3.28 -9.74 4.45
C ILE A 129 -2.77 -8.50 3.73
N SER A 130 -2.92 -7.35 4.37
CA SER A 130 -2.20 -6.14 4.01
C SER A 130 -0.76 -6.22 4.50
N ARG A 131 0.19 -5.95 3.62
CA ARG A 131 1.60 -5.73 3.96
C ARG A 131 2.26 -4.86 2.91
N LYS A 132 3.40 -4.27 3.25
CA LYS A 132 4.23 -3.57 2.27
C LYS A 132 4.65 -4.52 1.14
N HIS A 133 4.37 -4.13 -0.09
CA HIS A 133 4.79 -4.82 -1.31
C HIS A 133 4.98 -3.81 -2.46
N VAL A 134 4.87 -4.25 -3.71
CA VAL A 134 5.21 -3.44 -4.90
C VAL A 134 4.22 -2.30 -5.16
N GLU A 135 2.96 -2.41 -4.69
CA GLU A 135 1.98 -1.32 -4.85
C GLU A 135 2.35 -0.11 -3.99
N HIS A 136 2.25 1.08 -4.59
CA HIS A 136 2.70 2.36 -4.00
C HIS A 136 2.10 2.64 -2.61
N TYR A 137 0.82 2.31 -2.42
CA TYR A 137 0.04 2.59 -1.21
C TYR A 137 0.07 1.45 -0.17
N SER A 138 0.86 0.38 -0.39
CA SER A 138 0.80 -0.85 0.42
C SER A 138 1.43 -0.78 1.82
N ASP A 139 2.16 0.29 2.14
CA ASP A 139 2.79 0.48 3.44
C ASP A 139 1.83 1.21 4.41
N PHE A 140 1.11 0.45 5.24
CA PHE A 140 0.16 1.01 6.22
C PHE A 140 0.78 1.36 7.58
N ARG A 141 2.09 1.56 7.66
CA ARG A 141 2.71 2.04 8.90
C ARG A 141 2.33 3.50 9.17
N PHE A 142 1.80 3.75 10.35
CA PHE A 142 1.49 5.06 10.90
C PHE A 142 2.63 5.53 11.79
N ARG A 143 3.02 6.80 11.67
CA ARG A 143 3.96 7.46 12.57
C ARG A 143 3.56 8.90 12.87
N SER A 144 4.17 9.52 13.88
CA SER A 144 4.02 10.96 14.10
C SER A 144 4.87 11.70 13.09
N VAL A 145 4.38 12.84 12.59
CA VAL A 145 5.22 13.79 11.84
C VAL A 145 6.50 14.16 12.62
N HIS A 146 6.45 14.14 13.96
CA HIS A 146 7.60 14.46 14.82
C HIS A 146 8.70 13.41 14.79
N SER A 147 8.43 12.20 14.27
CA SER A 147 9.49 11.22 13.97
C SER A 147 10.51 11.74 12.95
N LEU A 148 10.15 12.77 12.16
CA LEU A 148 11.00 13.39 11.16
C LEU A 148 11.70 14.68 11.65
N ALA A 149 11.36 15.18 12.85
CA ALA A 149 11.79 16.49 13.32
C ALA A 149 13.30 16.60 13.61
N SER A 150 13.96 15.48 13.89
CA SER A 150 15.39 15.43 14.22
C SER A 150 16.31 15.42 12.98
N PHE A 151 15.74 15.31 11.78
CA PHE A 151 16.51 15.22 10.55
C PHE A 151 16.95 16.60 10.06
N GLY A 152 18.25 16.72 9.76
CA GLY A 152 18.88 17.97 9.39
C GLY A 152 18.56 18.42 7.95
N PRO A 153 18.77 19.72 7.64
CA PRO A 153 18.62 20.26 6.30
C PRO A 153 19.34 19.43 5.23
N GLY A 154 18.69 19.24 4.07
CA GLY A 154 19.24 18.46 2.95
C GLY A 154 18.85 16.97 2.94
N SER A 155 18.15 16.49 3.96
CA SER A 155 17.57 15.14 4.01
C SER A 155 16.13 15.10 3.48
N SER A 156 15.69 13.93 3.00
CA SER A 156 14.31 13.73 2.52
C SER A 156 13.28 13.98 3.61
N GLU A 157 13.60 13.56 4.83
CA GLU A 157 12.80 13.67 6.03
C GLU A 157 12.62 15.15 6.43
N HIS A 158 13.69 15.94 6.35
CA HIS A 158 13.61 17.38 6.59
C HIS A 158 12.68 18.08 5.59
N PHE A 159 12.79 17.76 4.30
CA PHE A 159 11.89 18.33 3.27
C PHE A 159 10.44 17.90 3.49
N MET A 160 10.21 16.64 3.87
CA MET A 160 8.88 16.14 4.20
C MET A 160 8.30 16.86 5.43
N PHE A 161 9.06 16.95 6.52
CA PHE A 161 8.61 17.57 7.78
C PHE A 161 8.21 19.04 7.61
N TYR A 162 9.00 19.81 6.88
CA TYR A 162 8.73 21.23 6.59
C TYR A 162 7.86 21.46 5.35
N SER A 163 7.34 20.39 4.71
CA SER A 163 6.43 20.51 3.59
C SER A 163 5.13 21.24 3.97
N SER A 164 4.35 21.65 2.96
CA SER A 164 3.12 22.44 3.16
C SER A 164 3.34 23.73 3.96
N ALA A 165 4.52 24.36 3.82
CA ALA A 165 4.94 25.54 4.59
C ALA A 165 5.00 25.30 6.10
N GLY A 166 5.32 24.08 6.53
CA GLY A 166 5.46 23.73 7.95
C GLY A 166 4.14 23.66 8.71
N THR A 167 2.98 23.73 8.05
CA THR A 167 1.67 23.71 8.74
C THR A 167 1.32 22.39 9.41
N ARG A 168 2.19 21.37 9.32
CA ARG A 168 2.02 20.06 9.97
C ARG A 168 2.98 19.86 11.14
N THR A 169 3.76 20.88 11.51
CA THR A 169 4.85 20.77 12.51
C THR A 169 4.41 21.14 13.94
N ASN A 170 3.13 21.46 14.15
CA ASN A 170 2.60 21.77 15.47
C ASN A 170 2.78 20.58 16.43
N LEU A 171 3.21 20.87 17.66
CA LEU A 171 3.33 19.87 18.71
C LEU A 171 1.95 19.32 19.09
N MET A 172 1.88 18.01 19.28
CA MET A 172 0.77 17.25 19.84
C MET A 172 1.10 16.89 21.30
N THR A 173 1.54 17.89 22.07
CA THR A 173 1.96 17.70 23.47
C THR A 173 0.83 17.12 24.29
N ASP A 174 1.16 16.12 25.10
CA ASP A 174 0.24 15.37 25.97
C ASP A 174 -0.92 14.67 25.24
N ALA A 175 -0.94 14.63 23.91
CA ALA A 175 -1.96 13.88 23.18
C ALA A 175 -1.69 12.37 23.26
N VAL A 176 -2.73 11.58 23.46
CA VAL A 176 -2.69 10.12 23.25
C VAL A 176 -3.53 9.83 22.02
N ILE A 177 -2.86 9.52 20.92
CA ILE A 177 -3.50 9.37 19.63
C ILE A 177 -4.04 7.95 19.49
N ALA A 178 -5.31 7.82 19.14
CA ALA A 178 -5.92 6.56 18.77
C ALA A 178 -6.59 6.62 17.39
N LEU A 179 -6.63 5.46 16.73
CA LEU A 179 -7.43 5.21 15.55
C LEU A 179 -8.78 4.66 16.02
N GLU A 180 -9.86 5.34 15.68
CA GLU A 180 -11.22 4.86 15.92
C GLU A 180 -11.81 4.28 14.64
N LEU A 181 -12.35 3.06 14.73
CA LEU A 181 -13.07 2.43 13.63
C LEU A 181 -14.48 3.03 13.51
N VAL A 182 -14.83 3.52 12.33
CA VAL A 182 -16.17 4.03 12.03
C VAL A 182 -17.00 2.94 11.35
N SER A 183 -16.45 2.27 10.34
CA SER A 183 -17.10 1.18 9.63
C SER A 183 -16.07 0.30 8.91
N LYS A 184 -16.44 -0.93 8.53
CA LYS A 184 -15.63 -1.78 7.65
C LYS A 184 -16.51 -2.74 6.87
N SER A 185 -16.03 -3.15 5.70
CA SER A 185 -16.69 -4.17 4.88
C SER A 185 -16.87 -5.49 5.65
N GLU A 186 -17.95 -6.20 5.33
CA GLU A 186 -18.15 -7.57 5.83
C GLU A 186 -16.99 -8.47 5.36
N GLY A 187 -16.55 -9.40 6.21
CA GLY A 187 -15.42 -10.28 5.94
C GLY A 187 -14.03 -9.63 6.05
N LEU A 188 -13.94 -8.30 6.15
CA LEU A 188 -12.68 -7.60 6.46
C LEU A 188 -12.45 -7.58 7.97
N HIS A 189 -11.28 -8.02 8.38
CA HIS A 189 -10.84 -8.01 9.77
C HIS A 189 -9.58 -7.16 9.94
N ILE A 190 -9.36 -6.68 11.16
CA ILE A 190 -8.18 -5.90 11.53
C ILE A 190 -7.55 -6.59 12.73
N ALA A 191 -6.23 -6.73 12.70
CA ALA A 191 -5.47 -7.39 13.76
C ALA A 191 -4.11 -6.71 13.95
N ASN A 192 -3.47 -6.98 15.08
CA ASN A 192 -2.08 -6.60 15.29
C ASN A 192 -1.14 -7.59 14.60
N ALA A 193 0.18 -7.35 14.69
CA ALA A 193 1.19 -8.21 14.07
C ALA A 193 1.21 -9.66 14.62
N ALA A 194 0.71 -9.88 15.84
CA ALA A 194 0.56 -11.20 16.45
C ALA A 194 -0.71 -11.94 15.99
N GLY A 195 -1.55 -11.30 15.17
CA GLY A 195 -2.81 -11.87 14.68
C GLY A 195 -3.98 -11.72 15.64
N GLU A 196 -3.81 -10.98 16.74
CA GLU A 196 -4.86 -10.71 17.71
C GLU A 196 -5.85 -9.68 17.13
N PRO A 197 -7.16 -9.94 17.17
CA PRO A 197 -8.15 -8.99 16.67
C PRO A 197 -8.09 -7.66 17.43
N ILE A 198 -8.11 -6.57 16.67
CA ILE A 198 -8.26 -5.20 17.16
C ILE A 198 -9.30 -4.50 16.29
N LEU A 199 -9.93 -3.44 16.78
CA LEU A 199 -10.91 -2.67 15.99
C LEU A 199 -11.97 -3.61 15.38
N ALA A 200 -12.60 -4.43 16.21
CA ALA A 200 -13.54 -5.45 15.76
C ALA A 200 -14.89 -4.83 15.36
N ASN A 201 -15.32 -3.83 16.12
CA ASN A 201 -16.63 -3.18 16.02
C ASN A 201 -16.48 -1.67 15.77
N PRO A 202 -17.43 -1.04 15.06
CA PRO A 202 -17.56 0.41 15.03
C PRO A 202 -17.54 1.02 16.43
N GLY A 203 -16.76 2.07 16.62
CA GLY A 203 -16.51 2.74 17.90
C GLY A 203 -15.30 2.20 18.67
N ASP A 204 -14.77 1.02 18.31
CA ASP A 204 -13.54 0.51 18.89
C ASP A 204 -12.37 1.46 18.58
N ARG A 205 -11.46 1.59 19.55
CA ARG A 205 -10.28 2.45 19.47
C ARG A 205 -9.02 1.65 19.71
N GLN A 206 -7.99 1.95 18.93
CA GLN A 206 -6.65 1.40 19.10
C GLN A 206 -5.66 2.55 19.26
N VAL A 207 -4.97 2.57 20.39
CA VAL A 207 -3.90 3.54 20.65
C VAL A 207 -2.77 3.31 19.66
N LEU A 208 -2.34 4.39 19.01
CA LEU A 208 -1.19 4.44 18.10
C LEU A 208 0.07 4.83 18.87
N GLY A 209 -0.06 5.78 19.79
CA GLY A 209 1.02 6.25 20.65
C GLY A 209 0.81 7.70 21.10
N ASP A 210 1.81 8.23 21.81
CA ASP A 210 1.82 9.62 22.27
C ASP A 210 2.14 10.58 21.11
N GLY A 211 1.49 11.73 21.06
CA GLY A 211 1.49 12.61 19.88
C GLY A 211 2.88 13.12 19.47
N ASN A 212 3.71 13.49 20.44
CA ASN A 212 5.08 13.97 20.19
C ASN A 212 6.13 12.86 20.18
N ASP A 213 5.77 11.61 20.44
CA ASP A 213 6.75 10.53 20.49
C ASP A 213 7.30 10.25 19.09
N ALA A 214 8.60 10.50 18.93
CA ALA A 214 9.32 10.18 17.70
C ALA A 214 9.47 8.67 17.47
N GLY A 215 9.29 7.86 18.53
CA GLY A 215 9.31 6.41 18.51
C GLY A 215 7.97 5.73 18.22
N PHE A 216 6.86 6.48 18.15
CA PHE A 216 5.56 5.89 17.83
C PHE A 216 5.56 5.37 16.39
N GLU A 217 5.36 4.05 16.27
CA GLU A 217 5.04 3.36 15.03
C GLU A 217 3.92 2.36 15.28
N TYR A 218 2.90 2.41 14.43
CA TYR A 218 1.77 1.49 14.50
C TYR A 218 1.52 0.87 13.13
N LEU A 219 1.33 -0.45 13.09
CA LEU A 219 1.09 -1.22 11.87
C LEU A 219 -0.11 -2.15 12.06
N PRO A 220 -1.32 -1.75 11.63
CA PRO A 220 -2.45 -2.65 11.58
C PRO A 220 -2.29 -3.64 10.43
N VAL A 221 -2.80 -4.85 10.62
CA VAL A 221 -2.93 -5.85 9.56
C VAL A 221 -4.40 -6.03 9.22
N PHE A 222 -4.78 -5.56 8.04
CA PHE A 222 -6.07 -5.88 7.43
C PHE A 222 -6.01 -7.28 6.85
N TRP A 223 -7.04 -8.08 7.05
CA TRP A 223 -7.06 -9.43 6.51
C TRP A 223 -8.46 -9.96 6.20
N THR A 224 -8.50 -10.93 5.30
CA THR A 224 -9.68 -11.74 4.96
C THR A 224 -9.30 -13.23 4.97
N ALA A 225 -10.29 -14.12 4.96
CA ALA A 225 -10.04 -15.52 4.64
C ALA A 225 -9.43 -15.65 3.23
N ALA A 226 -8.63 -16.70 2.99
CA ALA A 226 -7.99 -16.93 1.69
C ALA A 226 -8.97 -17.19 0.55
N ASP A 227 -10.16 -17.66 0.86
CA ASP A 227 -11.28 -17.93 -0.05
C ASP A 227 -12.35 -16.82 -0.03
N ALA A 228 -12.03 -15.65 0.54
CA ALA A 228 -12.93 -14.50 0.54
C ALA A 228 -13.32 -14.11 -0.88
N THR A 229 -14.55 -13.61 -1.04
CA THR A 229 -15.06 -13.20 -2.35
C THR A 229 -14.16 -12.11 -2.96
N PRO A 230 -13.68 -12.29 -4.20
CA PRO A 230 -12.95 -11.26 -4.91
C PRO A 230 -13.76 -9.95 -5.00
N GLY A 231 -13.07 -8.83 -4.90
CA GLY A 231 -13.73 -7.52 -4.97
C GLY A 231 -13.10 -6.47 -4.05
N ALA A 232 -13.82 -5.36 -3.93
CA ALA A 232 -13.41 -4.20 -3.14
C ALA A 232 -13.86 -4.34 -1.68
N TYR A 233 -12.94 -4.03 -0.78
CA TYR A 233 -13.15 -3.95 0.66
C TYR A 233 -12.69 -2.57 1.13
N HIS A 234 -13.23 -2.07 2.23
CA HIS A 234 -12.80 -0.81 2.81
C HIS A 234 -12.95 -0.83 4.32
N ALA A 235 -12.13 -0.02 4.98
CA ALA A 235 -12.30 0.34 6.39
C ALA A 235 -12.27 1.86 6.52
N GLU A 236 -13.23 2.39 7.27
CA GLU A 236 -13.41 3.80 7.54
C GLU A 236 -12.98 4.11 8.97
N PHE A 237 -12.20 5.16 9.14
CA PHE A 237 -11.62 5.54 10.42
C PHE A 237 -11.71 7.05 10.68
N ARG A 238 -11.47 7.42 11.93
CA ARG A 238 -11.08 8.78 12.34
C ARG A 238 -9.95 8.70 13.37
N LEU A 239 -9.12 9.74 13.42
CA LEU A 239 -8.11 9.93 14.48
C LEU A 239 -8.74 10.72 15.61
N VAL A 240 -8.49 10.28 16.83
CA VAL A 240 -8.97 10.91 18.07
C VAL A 240 -7.81 11.06 19.06
N ASP A 241 -7.82 12.16 19.78
CA ASP A 241 -7.04 12.29 21.02
C ASP A 241 -7.90 11.77 22.16
N ILE A 242 -7.41 10.77 22.89
CA ILE A 242 -8.14 10.12 23.97
C ILE A 242 -7.59 10.48 25.35
N ASN A 243 -6.57 11.33 25.43
CA ASN A 243 -6.07 11.74 26.73
C ASN A 243 -7.09 12.65 27.43
N ASP A 244 -7.55 12.26 28.61
CA ASP A 244 -8.40 13.06 29.49
C ASP A 244 -7.75 13.32 30.87
N ALA A 245 -6.46 12.98 31.00
CA ALA A 245 -5.69 13.17 32.22
C ALA A 245 -5.20 14.62 32.38
N ASP A 246 -4.86 14.98 33.62
CA ASP A 246 -4.11 16.20 33.99
C ASP A 246 -4.66 17.54 33.46
N GLY A 247 -5.97 17.61 33.21
CA GLY A 247 -6.63 18.82 32.71
C GLY A 247 -6.35 19.10 31.23
N HIS A 248 -5.81 18.11 30.50
CA HIS A 248 -5.65 18.18 29.06
C HIS A 248 -7.00 18.31 28.37
N THR A 249 -7.06 19.18 27.35
CA THR A 249 -8.22 19.26 26.47
C THR A 249 -7.88 18.53 25.18
N PRO A 250 -8.55 17.40 24.87
CA PRO A 250 -8.27 16.63 23.67
C PRO A 250 -8.23 17.50 22.41
N PHE A 251 -7.24 17.26 21.56
CA PHE A 251 -7.27 17.84 20.22
C PHE A 251 -8.54 17.39 19.49
N PRO A 252 -9.23 18.29 18.75
CA PRO A 252 -10.39 17.88 18.00
C PRO A 252 -10.04 16.78 16.99
N SER A 253 -10.96 15.83 16.83
CA SER A 253 -10.77 14.67 15.95
C SER A 253 -10.52 15.09 14.50
N SER A 254 -9.87 14.20 13.76
CA SER A 254 -9.82 14.31 12.30
C SER A 254 -11.20 14.14 11.68
N GLY A 255 -11.31 14.47 10.39
CA GLY A 255 -12.39 13.97 9.55
C GLY A 255 -12.30 12.45 9.36
N ARG A 256 -13.33 11.86 8.76
CA ARG A 256 -13.38 10.44 8.41
C ARG A 256 -12.58 10.18 7.14
N PHE A 257 -11.84 9.08 7.13
CA PHE A 257 -11.04 8.62 5.99
C PHE A 257 -11.15 7.11 5.76
N PHE A 258 -10.82 6.68 4.55
CA PHE A 258 -10.97 5.30 4.10
C PHE A 258 -9.63 4.69 3.70
N LEU A 259 -9.41 3.45 4.10
CA LEU A 259 -8.38 2.59 3.53
C LEU A 259 -9.10 1.55 2.67
N ASP A 260 -8.91 1.63 1.36
CA ASP A 260 -9.51 0.73 0.39
C ASP A 260 -8.56 -0.44 0.10
N LEU A 261 -9.10 -1.64 0.15
CA LEU A 261 -8.40 -2.89 -0.08
C LEU A 261 -9.11 -3.70 -1.15
N ARG A 262 -8.45 -4.72 -1.67
CA ARG A 262 -9.09 -5.69 -2.57
C ARG A 262 -8.61 -7.09 -2.35
N VAL A 263 -9.52 -8.03 -2.55
CA VAL A 263 -9.20 -9.43 -2.78
C VAL A 263 -9.13 -9.63 -4.30
N PRO A 264 -7.98 -10.05 -4.85
CA PRO A 264 -7.87 -10.26 -6.29
C PRO A 264 -8.69 -11.47 -6.74
N GLU A 265 -9.13 -11.45 -7.99
CA GLU A 265 -9.65 -12.67 -8.63
C GLU A 265 -8.56 -13.76 -8.63
N PRO A 266 -8.93 -15.05 -8.44
CA PRO A 266 -7.97 -16.14 -8.54
C PRO A 266 -7.26 -16.11 -9.89
N ALA A 267 -5.93 -16.26 -9.86
CA ALA A 267 -5.15 -16.35 -11.10
C ALA A 267 -5.63 -17.56 -11.92
N THR A 268 -6.17 -17.32 -13.10
CA THR A 268 -6.51 -18.38 -14.05
C THR A 268 -5.25 -18.77 -14.82
N LEU A 269 -4.69 -19.93 -14.50
CA LEU A 269 -3.63 -20.55 -15.30
C LEU A 269 -4.24 -21.02 -16.63
N ALA A 270 -4.15 -20.17 -17.65
CA ALA A 270 -4.43 -20.57 -19.02
C ALA A 270 -3.18 -21.24 -19.61
N ILE A 271 -3.17 -22.57 -19.70
CA ILE A 271 -2.18 -23.28 -20.50
C ILE A 271 -2.62 -23.14 -21.97
N ALA A 272 -1.93 -22.29 -22.74
CA ALA A 272 -2.10 -22.25 -24.18
C ALA A 272 -1.69 -23.61 -24.75
N ARG A 273 -2.64 -24.36 -25.30
CA ARG A 273 -2.33 -25.56 -26.07
C ARG A 273 -1.71 -25.11 -27.39
N THR A 274 -0.56 -25.64 -27.76
CA THR A 274 0.10 -25.33 -29.04
C THR A 274 0.40 -26.60 -29.83
N VAL A 275 0.55 -26.47 -31.15
CA VAL A 275 1.13 -27.51 -32.02
C VAL A 275 2.38 -26.93 -32.67
N THR A 276 3.49 -27.64 -32.57
CA THR A 276 4.73 -27.29 -33.27
C THR A 276 4.82 -28.10 -34.57
N LEU A 277 4.96 -27.41 -35.69
CA LEU A 277 5.21 -27.99 -37.00
C LEU A 277 6.69 -27.79 -37.37
N THR A 278 7.42 -28.88 -37.60
CA THR A 278 8.78 -28.83 -38.16
C THR A 278 8.70 -29.09 -39.65
N MET A 279 9.15 -28.14 -40.46
CA MET A 279 9.08 -28.20 -41.92
C MET A 279 10.48 -28.07 -42.54
N PRO A 280 10.75 -28.70 -43.70
CA PRO A 280 11.99 -28.47 -44.42
C PRO A 280 12.04 -27.02 -44.95
N LEU A 281 13.23 -26.43 -44.99
CA LEU A 281 13.47 -25.06 -45.48
C LEU A 281 13.36 -24.96 -47.00
N VAL A 282 12.22 -25.37 -47.56
CA VAL A 282 11.90 -25.26 -48.99
C VAL A 282 10.87 -24.14 -49.14
N THR A 283 11.27 -22.91 -48.82
CA THR A 283 10.37 -21.74 -48.92
C THR A 283 10.22 -21.24 -50.35
N GLU A 284 11.00 -21.74 -51.30
CA GLU A 284 10.77 -21.47 -52.72
C GLU A 284 9.57 -22.30 -53.23
N GLY A 285 8.46 -21.60 -53.45
CA GLY A 285 7.31 -22.14 -54.15
C GLY A 285 6.38 -23.02 -53.31
N TYR A 286 6.32 -22.86 -51.98
CA TYR A 286 5.32 -23.51 -51.12
C TYR A 286 4.64 -22.53 -50.17
N VAL A 287 3.34 -22.70 -49.96
CA VAL A 287 2.55 -21.99 -48.95
C VAL A 287 1.99 -22.97 -47.92
N LEU A 288 1.96 -22.56 -46.65
CA LEU A 288 1.24 -23.27 -45.61
C LEU A 288 -0.21 -22.80 -45.61
N GLU A 289 -1.15 -23.73 -45.56
CA GLU A 289 -2.59 -23.43 -45.51
C GLU A 289 -3.22 -24.09 -44.28
N ALA A 290 -4.23 -23.44 -43.70
CA ALA A 290 -5.12 -23.99 -42.70
C ALA A 290 -6.55 -24.13 -43.23
N ALA A 291 -7.28 -25.13 -42.74
CA ALA A 291 -8.72 -25.26 -42.95
C ALA A 291 -9.41 -25.80 -41.69
N PRO A 292 -10.68 -25.43 -41.46
CA PRO A 292 -11.48 -25.99 -40.36
C PRO A 292 -11.87 -27.45 -40.62
N ASN A 293 -11.82 -27.92 -41.87
CA ASN A 293 -12.11 -29.29 -42.28
C ASN A 293 -11.12 -29.77 -43.35
N ALA A 294 -10.96 -31.08 -43.50
CA ALA A 294 -10.09 -31.68 -44.52
C ALA A 294 -10.46 -31.26 -45.96
N ASP A 295 -11.72 -30.89 -46.20
CA ASP A 295 -12.23 -30.49 -47.51
C ASP A 295 -12.10 -28.98 -47.79
N GLY A 296 -11.58 -28.19 -46.83
CA GLY A 296 -11.48 -26.72 -46.94
C GLY A 296 -12.64 -25.97 -46.26
N PRO A 297 -12.79 -24.66 -46.49
CA PRO A 297 -11.94 -23.81 -47.35
C PRO A 297 -10.53 -23.65 -46.76
N TRP A 298 -9.54 -23.69 -47.64
CA TRP A 298 -8.13 -23.54 -47.28
C TRP A 298 -7.72 -22.07 -47.34
N THR A 299 -7.10 -21.57 -46.27
CA THR A 299 -6.62 -20.19 -46.16
C THR A 299 -5.12 -20.20 -45.93
N ASP A 300 -4.41 -19.39 -46.70
CA ASP A 300 -2.96 -19.22 -46.56
C ASP A 300 -2.61 -18.69 -45.16
N ILE A 301 -1.64 -19.33 -44.51
CA ILE A 301 -1.02 -18.86 -43.29
C ILE A 301 0.28 -18.16 -43.70
N PRO A 302 0.38 -16.83 -43.52
CA PRO A 302 1.61 -16.14 -43.84
C PRO A 302 2.71 -16.67 -42.92
N PHE A 303 3.82 -17.09 -43.51
CA PHE A 303 5.04 -17.34 -42.75
C PHE A 303 5.54 -16.02 -42.17
N PRO A 304 5.81 -15.93 -40.87
CA PRO A 304 6.39 -14.73 -40.31
C PRO A 304 7.78 -14.48 -40.88
N ALA A 305 8.07 -13.19 -41.10
CA ALA A 305 9.38 -12.73 -41.49
C ALA A 305 10.23 -12.55 -40.23
N GLY A 306 11.19 -13.45 -39.99
CA GLY A 306 12.10 -13.42 -38.84
C GLY A 306 11.86 -14.52 -37.81
N GLU A 307 12.82 -14.67 -36.89
CA GLU A 307 12.71 -15.55 -35.72
C GLU A 307 12.05 -14.80 -34.55
N ASP A 308 11.21 -15.50 -33.79
CA ASP A 308 10.61 -15.01 -32.55
C ASP A 308 10.33 -16.18 -31.58
N THR A 309 9.57 -15.94 -30.50
CA THR A 309 9.22 -16.99 -29.51
C THR A 309 8.32 -18.12 -30.05
N LEU A 310 7.75 -17.98 -31.23
CA LEU A 310 6.84 -18.91 -31.90
C LEU A 310 7.43 -19.46 -33.22
N HIS A 311 8.58 -18.93 -33.66
CA HIS A 311 9.21 -19.24 -34.94
C HIS A 311 10.74 -19.33 -34.80
N THR A 312 11.30 -20.49 -35.14
CA THR A 312 12.76 -20.67 -35.23
C THR A 312 13.14 -21.21 -36.60
N GLN A 313 14.32 -20.84 -37.11
CA GLN A 313 14.77 -21.25 -38.43
C GLN A 313 16.22 -21.74 -38.36
N THR A 314 16.45 -22.99 -38.78
CA THR A 314 17.80 -23.51 -38.99
C THR A 314 18.19 -23.39 -40.47
N THR A 315 19.42 -23.80 -40.81
CA THR A 315 19.86 -23.93 -42.20
C THR A 315 19.04 -24.91 -43.03
N THR A 316 18.29 -25.82 -42.39
CA THR A 316 17.58 -26.92 -43.06
C THR A 316 16.10 -27.04 -42.70
N THR A 317 15.65 -26.38 -41.64
CA THR A 317 14.28 -26.50 -41.13
C THR A 317 13.72 -25.16 -40.68
N LYS A 318 12.39 -25.04 -40.73
CA LYS A 318 11.63 -23.98 -40.09
C LYS A 318 10.66 -24.61 -39.10
N GLU A 319 10.66 -24.12 -37.87
CA GLU A 319 9.68 -24.51 -36.85
C GLU A 319 8.65 -23.39 -36.68
N LEU A 320 7.39 -23.79 -36.61
CA LEU A 320 6.25 -22.89 -36.45
C LEU A 320 5.35 -23.43 -35.33
N THR A 321 5.16 -22.63 -34.28
CA THR A 321 4.29 -22.96 -33.16
C THR A 321 2.96 -22.24 -33.31
N LEU A 322 1.89 -23.00 -33.55
CA LEU A 322 0.54 -22.47 -33.74
C LEU A 322 -0.31 -22.67 -32.48
N PRO A 323 -1.15 -21.70 -32.10
CA PRO A 323 -2.11 -21.89 -31.03
C PRO A 323 -3.16 -22.93 -31.44
N VAL A 324 -3.48 -23.85 -30.54
CA VAL A 324 -4.62 -24.77 -30.68
C VAL A 324 -5.87 -23.98 -30.38
N THR A 325 -6.68 -23.75 -31.41
CA THR A 325 -8.05 -23.25 -31.24
C THR A 325 -8.95 -24.39 -30.74
N ALA A 326 -10.10 -24.06 -30.16
CA ALA A 326 -11.08 -25.06 -29.73
C ALA A 326 -11.61 -25.93 -30.89
N GLU A 327 -11.48 -25.43 -32.13
CA GLU A 327 -11.83 -26.11 -33.37
C GLU A 327 -10.63 -26.87 -33.95
N ARG A 328 -10.89 -28.07 -34.48
CA ARG A 328 -9.88 -28.91 -35.14
C ARG A 328 -9.44 -28.25 -36.44
N ASN A 329 -8.20 -27.77 -36.49
CA ASN A 329 -7.61 -27.28 -37.75
C ASN A 329 -6.85 -28.39 -38.47
N PHE A 330 -6.92 -28.36 -39.79
CA PHE A 330 -6.10 -29.15 -40.69
C PHE A 330 -5.07 -28.24 -41.33
N TYR A 331 -3.83 -28.72 -41.44
CA TYR A 331 -2.72 -27.99 -42.05
C TYR A 331 -2.19 -28.76 -43.24
N ARG A 332 -1.84 -28.04 -44.32
CA ARG A 332 -1.14 -28.63 -45.45
C ARG A 332 -0.12 -27.67 -46.07
N LEU A 333 0.90 -28.24 -46.67
CA LEU A 333 1.85 -27.55 -47.54
C LEU A 333 1.38 -27.70 -48.99
N ARG A 334 1.12 -26.58 -49.67
CA ARG A 334 0.79 -26.58 -51.10
C ARG A 334 1.92 -25.94 -51.91
N LYS A 335 2.34 -26.63 -52.97
CA LYS A 335 3.28 -26.06 -53.94
C LYS A 335 2.59 -24.98 -54.77
N THR A 336 3.15 -23.79 -54.84
CA THR A 336 2.74 -22.73 -55.76
C THR A 336 3.52 -22.89 -57.07
N THR A 337 2.81 -23.07 -58.18
CA THR A 337 3.45 -22.97 -59.51
C THR A 337 3.96 -21.54 -59.68
N PRO A 338 5.23 -21.31 -60.05
CA PRO A 338 5.71 -19.97 -60.38
C PRO A 338 4.80 -19.40 -61.47
N ALA A 339 4.44 -18.12 -61.36
CA ALA A 339 3.80 -17.43 -62.47
C ALA A 339 4.72 -17.54 -63.69
N VAL A 340 4.22 -18.11 -64.79
CA VAL A 340 4.92 -18.10 -66.07
C VAL A 340 5.06 -16.62 -66.44
N GLN A 341 6.29 -16.09 -66.37
CA GLN A 341 6.62 -14.77 -66.90
C GLN A 341 6.59 -14.81 -68.43
#